data_AF-A0A410TN47-F1
#
_entry.id   AF-A0A410TN47-F1
#
_cell.length_a   1.000
_cell.length_b   1.000
_cell.length_c   1.000
_cell.angle_alpha   90.00
_cell.angle_beta   90.00
_cell.angle_gamma   90.00
#
_symmetry.space_group_name_H-M   'P 1'
#
loop_
_entity.id
_entity.type
_entity.pdbx_description
1 polymer ?
#
loop_
_entity_poly.entity_id
_entity_poly.type
_entity_poly.pdbx_seq_one_letter_code
_entity_poly.pdbx_strand_id
1 'polypeptide(L)'
;MSGTNRGSTNSIDQLLGHTERPVGTPSQEAIKRLRYSKQIVDINFTRLSGLCEDIATDGFVYYDPATQSGTEGLRVNIYADIHNYLSSVYSLVEELHQFLNSCADETIDKDTFIRGSDRADPSLPPFVKKLVFAWGLRNQFTHGNYRCLSISKETGSESTYMRVRFHKTRFDPRGNGELNDVGDYLWSITETEETHPMCYLATLHDVFITFWNDLIAWSSGR
;
A
#
# COMPACT_ATOMS: atom_id res chain seq x y z
N MET A 1 10.66 -35.29 -16.52
CA MET A 1 9.48 -35.60 -15.68
C MET A 1 8.79 -34.29 -15.39
N SER A 2 7.62 -34.06 -16.00
CA SER A 2 6.85 -32.83 -15.83
C SER A 2 6.06 -32.96 -14.52
N GLY A 3 6.64 -32.40 -13.45
CA GLY A 3 5.93 -32.22 -12.20
C GLY A 3 4.89 -31.13 -12.40
N THR A 4 3.62 -31.46 -12.22
CA THR A 4 2.54 -30.48 -12.15
C THR A 4 2.84 -29.52 -11.00
N ASN A 5 3.27 -28.30 -11.31
CA ASN A 5 3.38 -27.18 -10.39
C ASN A 5 2.01 -26.93 -9.75
N ARG A 6 1.76 -27.49 -8.56
CA ARG A 6 0.83 -26.84 -7.63
C ARG A 6 1.48 -25.51 -7.30
N GLY A 7 0.97 -24.42 -7.90
CA GLY A 7 1.52 -23.08 -7.70
C GLY A 7 1.70 -22.77 -6.22
N SER A 8 2.83 -22.14 -5.88
CA SER A 8 3.12 -21.79 -4.49
C SER A 8 2.08 -20.83 -3.94
N THR A 9 1.74 -21.00 -2.66
CA THR A 9 0.90 -20.05 -1.92
C THR A 9 1.71 -18.89 -1.34
N ASN A 10 3.04 -18.95 -1.40
CA ASN A 10 3.92 -17.89 -0.91
C ASN A 10 3.90 -16.71 -1.90
N SER A 11 3.72 -15.52 -1.36
CA SER A 11 3.64 -14.28 -2.14
C SER A 11 4.91 -13.95 -2.92
N ILE A 12 6.10 -14.33 -2.44
CA ILE A 12 7.35 -14.09 -3.16
C ILE A 12 7.48 -15.03 -4.35
N ASP A 13 7.16 -16.31 -4.18
CA ASP A 13 7.17 -17.26 -5.28
C ASP A 13 6.18 -16.85 -6.40
N GLN A 14 4.99 -16.36 -6.01
CA GLN A 14 4.00 -15.82 -6.94
C GLN A 14 4.52 -14.57 -7.66
N LEU A 15 5.21 -13.68 -6.95
CA LEU A 15 5.78 -12.46 -7.51
C LEU A 15 6.88 -12.76 -8.52
N LEU A 16 7.77 -13.69 -8.20
CA LEU A 16 8.91 -14.06 -9.03
C LEU A 16 8.55 -15.09 -10.11
N GLY A 17 7.36 -15.70 -10.05
CA GLY A 17 6.91 -16.68 -11.03
C GLY A 17 7.60 -18.04 -10.93
N HIS A 18 8.35 -18.29 -9.85
CA HIS A 18 9.07 -19.54 -9.59
C HIS A 18 9.09 -19.87 -8.10
N THR A 19 9.32 -21.15 -7.76
CA THR A 19 9.38 -21.62 -6.37
C THR A 19 10.81 -21.83 -5.87
N GLU A 20 11.79 -21.28 -6.59
CA GLU A 20 13.20 -21.41 -6.22
C GLU A 20 13.51 -20.59 -4.97
N ARG A 21 14.35 -21.19 -4.11
CA ARG A 21 14.88 -20.53 -2.92
C ARG A 21 15.80 -19.37 -3.33
N PRO A 22 16.04 -18.41 -2.43
CA PRO A 22 17.06 -17.38 -2.67
C PRO A 22 18.39 -18.04 -3.04
N VAL A 23 18.97 -17.62 -4.17
CA VAL A 23 20.27 -18.09 -4.66
C VAL A 23 21.40 -17.35 -3.96
N GLY A 24 21.17 -16.08 -3.63
CA GLY A 24 22.07 -15.24 -2.85
C GLY A 24 21.74 -15.22 -1.36
N THR A 25 22.75 -14.97 -0.53
CA THR A 25 22.54 -14.60 0.88
C THR A 25 22.59 -13.07 1.01
N PRO A 26 21.49 -12.41 1.39
CA PRO A 26 21.48 -10.95 1.55
C PRO A 26 22.42 -10.52 2.67
N SER A 27 23.04 -9.35 2.51
CA SER A 27 23.93 -8.80 3.54
C SER A 27 23.16 -8.44 4.81
N GLN A 28 23.85 -8.43 5.95
CA GLN A 28 23.24 -8.01 7.23
C GLN A 28 22.75 -6.56 7.17
N GLU A 29 23.44 -5.70 6.41
CA GLU A 29 23.05 -4.32 6.16
C GLU A 29 21.73 -4.25 5.38
N ALA A 30 21.56 -5.08 4.33
CA ALA A 30 20.32 -5.13 3.56
C ALA A 30 19.14 -5.60 4.43
N ILE A 31 19.34 -6.66 5.22
CA ILE A 31 18.35 -7.15 6.18
C ILE A 31 17.98 -6.05 7.19
N LYS A 32 18.97 -5.32 7.72
CA LYS A 32 18.75 -4.25 8.69
C LYS A 32 17.96 -3.08 8.10
N ARG A 33 18.33 -2.62 6.89
CA ARG A 33 17.59 -1.56 6.18
C ARG A 33 16.15 -1.96 5.94
N LEU A 34 15.93 -3.16 5.42
CA LEU A 34 14.60 -3.66 5.12
C LEU A 34 13.72 -3.74 6.38
N ARG A 35 14.25 -4.26 7.50
CA ARG A 35 13.54 -4.29 8.79
C ARG A 35 13.22 -2.90 9.33
N TYR A 36 14.14 -1.95 9.17
CA TYR A 36 13.93 -0.57 9.60
C TYR A 36 12.82 0.11 8.78
N SER A 37 12.81 -0.08 7.47
CA SER A 37 11.72 0.42 6.60
C SER A 37 10.37 -0.19 6.99
N LYS A 38 10.32 -1.49 7.30
CA LYS A 38 9.09 -2.14 7.82
C LYS A 38 8.61 -1.50 9.12
N GLN A 39 9.53 -1.23 10.05
CA GLN A 39 9.18 -0.58 11.31
C GLN A 39 8.58 0.82 11.09
N ILE A 40 9.10 1.59 10.13
CA ILE A 40 8.54 2.90 9.78
C ILE A 40 7.11 2.76 9.23
N VAL A 41 6.87 1.77 8.36
CA VAL A 41 5.52 1.47 7.83
C VAL A 41 4.54 1.17 8.97
N ASP A 42 4.91 0.32 9.93
CA ASP A 42 4.05 -0.02 11.07
C ASP A 42 3.74 1.20 11.95
N ILE A 43 4.76 2.03 12.24
CA ILE A 43 4.59 3.24 13.06
C ILE A 43 3.62 4.21 12.38
N ASN A 44 3.81 4.45 11.08
CA ASN A 44 2.93 5.35 10.34
C ASN A 44 1.52 4.78 10.21
N PHE A 45 1.38 3.47 10.01
CA PHE A 45 0.06 2.83 9.99
C PHE A 45 -0.62 2.93 11.34
N THR A 46 0.07 2.64 12.44
CA THR A 46 -0.47 2.74 13.81
C THR A 46 -0.99 4.14 14.11
N ARG A 47 -0.25 5.16 13.67
CA ARG A 47 -0.65 6.56 13.81
C ARG A 47 -1.90 6.87 12.97
N LEU A 48 -1.92 6.45 11.71
CA LEU A 48 -3.06 6.64 10.81
C LEU A 48 -4.32 5.92 11.31
N SER A 49 -4.19 4.66 11.72
CA SER A 49 -5.30 3.86 12.25
C SER A 49 -5.82 4.43 13.57
N GLY A 50 -4.94 5.01 14.39
CA GLY A 50 -5.31 5.67 15.65
C GLY A 50 -6.18 6.93 15.50
N LEU A 51 -6.39 7.41 14.27
CA LEU A 51 -7.39 8.46 13.99
C LEU A 51 -8.82 7.91 13.97
N CYS A 52 -9.00 6.60 13.80
CA CYS A 52 -10.29 5.94 13.71
C CYS A 52 -10.53 5.08 14.96
N GLU A 53 -11.78 4.82 15.32
CA GLU A 53 -12.08 3.76 16.30
C GLU A 53 -11.78 2.38 15.68
N ASP A 54 -12.20 2.19 14.43
CA ASP A 54 -11.85 1.04 13.60
C ASP A 54 -11.68 1.47 12.14
N ILE A 55 -10.42 1.59 11.71
CA ILE A 55 -10.09 1.98 10.33
C ILE A 55 -10.56 0.95 9.29
N ALA A 56 -10.67 -0.33 9.67
CA ALA A 56 -11.02 -1.40 8.74
C ALA A 56 -12.53 -1.48 8.46
N THR A 57 -13.35 -1.12 9.46
CA THR A 57 -14.81 -1.22 9.35
C THR A 57 -15.44 -0.06 8.58
N ASP A 58 -15.19 1.18 9.00
CA ASP A 58 -15.81 2.37 8.39
C ASP A 58 -14.80 3.42 7.91
N GLY A 59 -13.59 3.42 8.49
CA GLY A 59 -12.55 4.39 8.16
C GLY A 59 -12.94 5.83 8.55
N PHE A 60 -13.86 5.99 9.51
CA PHE A 60 -14.32 7.28 9.98
C PHE A 60 -13.39 7.82 11.07
N VAL A 61 -13.04 9.09 10.93
CA VAL A 61 -12.30 9.83 11.95
C VAL A 61 -13.32 10.54 12.82
N TYR A 62 -13.72 9.88 13.90
CA TYR A 62 -14.68 10.42 14.86
C TYR A 62 -14.07 11.62 15.57
N TYR A 63 -14.87 12.67 15.73
CA TYR A 63 -14.41 13.89 16.37
C TYR A 63 -15.49 14.41 17.31
N ASP A 64 -15.09 14.78 18.52
CA ASP A 64 -15.98 15.36 19.52
C ASP A 64 -15.87 16.90 19.48
N PRO A 65 -16.93 17.61 19.05
CA PRO A 65 -16.94 19.07 19.03
C PRO A 65 -16.76 19.72 20.42
N ALA A 66 -17.02 19.00 21.51
CA ALA A 66 -16.88 19.52 22.87
C ALA A 66 -15.42 19.57 23.34
N THR A 67 -14.56 18.70 22.81
CA THR A 67 -13.15 18.58 23.23
C THR A 67 -12.16 19.00 22.13
N GLN A 68 -12.59 19.10 20.87
CA GLN A 68 -11.74 19.47 19.74
C GLN A 68 -12.20 20.79 19.10
N SER A 69 -11.30 21.77 19.06
CA SER A 69 -11.62 23.16 18.72
C SER A 69 -11.67 23.48 17.22
N GLY A 70 -11.38 22.53 16.31
CA GLY A 70 -11.48 22.81 14.88
C GLY A 70 -11.23 21.61 13.95
N THR A 71 -12.10 21.48 12.94
CA THR A 71 -11.99 20.42 11.92
C THR A 71 -10.83 20.63 10.94
N GLU A 72 -10.32 21.86 10.78
CA GLU A 72 -9.29 22.15 9.78
C GLU A 72 -7.92 21.56 10.19
N GLY A 73 -7.52 21.72 11.45
CA GLY A 73 -6.30 21.07 11.96
C GLY A 73 -6.38 19.55 11.87
N LEU A 74 -7.57 18.98 12.11
CA LEU A 74 -7.81 17.55 11.96
C LEU A 74 -7.68 17.10 10.49
N ARG A 75 -8.19 17.87 9.51
CA ARG A 75 -7.98 17.57 8.07
C ARG A 75 -6.52 17.54 7.70
N VAL A 76 -5.74 18.52 8.17
CA VAL A 76 -4.30 18.59 7.91
C VAL A 76 -3.61 17.35 8.48
N ASN A 77 -3.96 16.93 9.70
CA ASN A 77 -3.40 15.72 10.30
C ASN A 77 -3.76 14.45 9.52
N ILE A 78 -5.02 14.31 9.08
CA ILE A 78 -5.45 13.17 8.26
C ILE A 78 -4.65 13.10 6.96
N TYR A 79 -4.52 14.23 6.23
CA TYR A 79 -3.71 14.26 5.01
C TYR A 79 -2.24 13.92 5.28
N ALA A 80 -1.65 14.47 6.34
CA ALA A 80 -0.28 14.19 6.71
C ALA A 80 -0.06 12.71 7.04
N ASP A 81 -0.99 12.09 7.79
CA ASP A 81 -0.84 10.70 8.23
C ASP A 81 -1.04 9.72 7.07
N ILE A 82 -1.99 9.99 6.15
CA ILE A 82 -2.12 9.24 4.88
C ILE A 82 -0.83 9.38 4.05
N HIS A 83 -0.30 10.61 3.92
CA HIS A 83 0.92 10.87 3.15
C HIS A 83 2.11 10.09 3.69
N ASN A 84 2.31 10.14 5.01
CA ASN A 84 3.44 9.51 5.68
C ASN A 84 3.37 7.99 5.55
N TYR A 85 2.19 7.41 5.72
CA TYR A 85 1.98 5.98 5.51
C TYR A 85 2.31 5.56 4.07
N LEU A 86 1.68 6.19 3.07
CA LEU A 86 1.91 5.87 1.66
C LEU A 86 3.38 6.06 1.25
N SER A 87 4.02 7.13 1.74
CA SER A 87 5.43 7.39 1.46
C SER A 87 6.35 6.34 2.09
N SER A 88 6.02 5.85 3.29
CA SER A 88 6.78 4.75 3.90
C SER A 88 6.60 3.42 3.17
N VAL A 89 5.41 3.13 2.63
CA VAL A 89 5.18 1.95 1.79
C VAL A 89 6.02 2.04 0.51
N TYR A 90 6.06 3.20 -0.14
CA TYR A 90 6.92 3.44 -1.30
C TYR A 90 8.40 3.15 -0.98
N SER A 91 8.92 3.77 0.09
CA SER A 91 10.32 3.57 0.49
C SER A 91 10.63 2.12 0.85
N LEU A 92 9.68 1.41 1.47
CA LEU A 92 9.81 -0.01 1.73
C LEU A 92 9.91 -0.83 0.44
N VAL A 93 9.10 -0.52 -0.58
CA VAL A 93 9.13 -1.25 -1.86
C VAL A 93 10.44 -1.05 -2.60
N GLU A 94 11.03 0.14 -2.54
CA GLU A 94 12.38 0.37 -3.07
C GLU A 94 13.43 -0.49 -2.34
N GLU A 95 13.32 -0.65 -1.01
CA GLU A 95 14.21 -1.55 -0.26
C GLU A 95 13.91 -3.04 -0.54
N LEU A 96 12.64 -3.43 -0.75
CA LEU A 96 12.26 -4.78 -1.15
C LEU A 96 12.87 -5.14 -2.51
N HIS A 97 12.81 -4.22 -3.45
CA HIS A 97 13.38 -4.38 -4.78
C HIS A 97 14.89 -4.62 -4.71
N GLN A 98 15.62 -3.81 -3.94
CA GLN A 98 17.06 -4.01 -3.73
C GLN A 98 17.35 -5.33 -3.01
N PHE A 99 16.56 -5.68 -1.99
CA PHE A 99 16.72 -6.90 -1.23
C PHE A 99 16.54 -8.14 -2.11
N LEU A 100 15.43 -8.21 -2.86
CA LEU A 100 15.17 -9.36 -3.74
C LEU A 100 16.19 -9.46 -4.86
N ASN A 101 16.64 -8.34 -5.45
CA ASN A 101 17.73 -8.34 -6.44
C ASN A 101 19.05 -8.90 -5.89
N SER A 102 19.30 -8.77 -4.58
CA SER A 102 20.48 -9.39 -3.95
C SER A 102 20.32 -10.90 -3.69
N CYS A 103 19.11 -11.43 -3.83
CA CYS A 103 18.76 -12.82 -3.54
C CYS A 103 18.45 -13.65 -4.79
N ALA A 104 18.21 -13.01 -5.95
CA ALA A 104 17.87 -13.66 -7.21
C ALA A 104 19.02 -13.56 -8.23
N ASP A 105 19.14 -14.57 -9.10
CA ASP A 105 20.09 -14.54 -10.23
C ASP A 105 19.59 -13.65 -11.39
N GLU A 106 18.26 -13.48 -11.48
CA GLU A 106 17.63 -12.62 -12.48
C GLU A 106 17.47 -11.20 -11.93
N THR A 107 17.61 -10.22 -12.83
CA THR A 107 17.33 -8.82 -12.48
C THR A 107 15.82 -8.66 -12.31
N ILE A 108 15.41 -8.36 -11.09
CA ILE A 108 14.05 -7.95 -10.77
C ILE A 108 13.96 -6.49 -11.17
N ASP A 109 13.05 -6.16 -12.07
CA ASP A 109 12.78 -4.79 -12.50
C ASP A 109 11.76 -4.10 -11.57
N LYS A 110 11.58 -2.80 -11.77
CA LYS A 110 10.58 -2.04 -11.01
C LYS A 110 9.15 -2.45 -11.37
N ASP A 111 8.92 -2.84 -12.61
CA ASP A 111 7.65 -3.36 -13.15
C ASP A 111 7.20 -4.67 -12.47
N THR A 112 8.08 -5.31 -11.69
CA THR A 112 7.71 -6.45 -10.86
C THR A 112 6.67 -6.07 -9.81
N PHE A 113 6.77 -4.87 -9.23
CA PHE A 113 5.87 -4.42 -8.16
C PHE A 113 4.74 -3.52 -8.67
N ILE A 114 4.97 -2.74 -9.73
CA ILE A 114 4.01 -1.75 -10.23
C ILE A 114 3.64 -2.11 -11.67
N ARG A 115 2.49 -2.77 -11.82
CA ARG A 115 1.98 -3.25 -13.12
C ARG A 115 0.69 -2.53 -13.50
N GLY A 116 0.67 -2.03 -14.74
CA GLY A 116 -0.51 -1.41 -15.34
C GLY A 116 -1.60 -2.42 -15.67
N SER A 117 -2.75 -1.90 -16.11
CA SER A 117 -3.95 -2.70 -16.37
C SER A 117 -3.79 -3.69 -17.52
N ASP A 118 -2.92 -3.36 -18.48
CA ASP A 118 -2.49 -4.21 -19.60
C ASP A 118 -1.75 -5.47 -19.13
N ARG A 119 -1.16 -5.43 -17.93
CA ARG A 119 -0.45 -6.53 -17.27
C ARG A 119 -1.17 -7.00 -16.01
N ALA A 120 -2.48 -6.76 -15.90
CA ALA A 120 -3.29 -7.24 -14.79
C ALA A 120 -3.25 -8.78 -14.76
N ASP A 121 -2.62 -9.32 -13.73
CA ASP A 121 -2.46 -10.76 -13.55
C ASP A 121 -3.11 -11.18 -12.21
N PRO A 122 -4.16 -12.02 -12.25
CA PRO A 122 -4.82 -12.52 -11.06
C PRO A 122 -3.89 -13.28 -10.10
N SER A 123 -2.81 -13.86 -10.62
CA SER A 123 -1.82 -14.64 -9.87
C SER A 123 -0.88 -13.78 -9.02
N LEU A 124 -0.86 -12.46 -9.24
CA LEU A 124 -0.06 -11.56 -8.42
C LEU A 124 -0.50 -11.58 -6.96
N PRO A 125 0.46 -11.43 -6.03
CA PRO A 125 0.16 -11.35 -4.60
C PRO A 125 -0.84 -10.24 -4.30
N PRO A 126 -1.76 -10.44 -3.34
CA PRO A 126 -2.72 -9.40 -2.93
C PRO A 126 -2.08 -8.05 -2.59
N PHE A 127 -0.90 -8.06 -1.94
CA PHE A 127 -0.14 -6.85 -1.65
C PHE A 127 0.25 -6.10 -2.92
N VAL A 128 0.82 -6.78 -3.91
CA VAL A 128 1.25 -6.18 -5.18
C VAL A 128 0.06 -5.61 -5.95
N LYS A 129 -1.05 -6.33 -5.98
CA LYS A 129 -2.29 -5.85 -6.59
C LYS A 129 -2.74 -4.53 -5.96
N LYS A 130 -2.82 -4.47 -4.63
CA LYS A 130 -3.23 -3.25 -3.94
C LYS A 130 -2.20 -2.14 -4.05
N LEU A 131 -0.90 -2.47 -4.05
CA LEU A 131 0.20 -1.51 -4.09
C LEU A 131 0.09 -0.55 -5.27
N VAL A 132 -0.40 -1.02 -6.43
CA VAL A 132 -0.56 -0.17 -7.63
C VAL A 132 -1.39 1.07 -7.32
N PHE A 133 -2.56 0.93 -6.68
CA PHE A 133 -3.37 2.08 -6.31
C PHE A 133 -2.69 2.98 -5.26
N ALA A 134 -2.03 2.39 -4.25
CA ALA A 134 -1.29 3.13 -3.24
C ALA A 134 -0.17 3.99 -3.87
N TRP A 135 0.50 3.46 -4.88
CA TRP A 135 1.51 4.16 -5.65
C TRP A 135 0.93 5.37 -6.39
N GLY A 136 -0.22 5.18 -7.02
CA GLY A 136 -1.00 6.23 -7.65
C GLY A 136 -1.37 7.34 -6.67
N LEU A 137 -1.91 6.98 -5.50
CA LEU A 137 -2.23 7.93 -4.44
C LEU A 137 -0.98 8.69 -3.96
N ARG A 138 0.14 8.00 -3.73
CA ARG A 138 1.40 8.66 -3.35
C ARG A 138 1.82 9.70 -4.39
N ASN A 139 1.74 9.38 -5.68
CA ASN A 139 2.10 10.31 -6.75
C ASN A 139 1.18 11.55 -6.76
N GLN A 140 -0.12 11.39 -6.47
CA GLN A 140 -1.03 12.53 -6.28
C GLN A 140 -0.64 13.43 -5.10
N PHE A 141 -0.12 12.84 -4.03
CA PHE A 141 0.31 13.60 -2.87
C PHE A 141 1.59 14.39 -3.16
N THR A 142 2.50 13.86 -3.96
CA THR A 142 3.75 14.54 -4.32
C THR A 142 3.56 15.62 -5.39
N HIS A 143 2.65 15.43 -6.35
CA HIS A 143 2.54 16.30 -7.53
C HIS A 143 1.15 16.92 -7.76
N GLY A 144 0.10 16.33 -7.19
CA GLY A 144 -1.30 16.65 -7.48
C GLY A 144 -2.04 17.47 -6.41
N ASN A 145 -1.36 17.91 -5.34
CA ASN A 145 -1.97 18.67 -4.23
C ASN A 145 -3.25 18.01 -3.67
N TYR A 146 -3.25 16.68 -3.51
CA TYR A 146 -4.34 15.92 -2.87
C TYR A 146 -5.71 15.99 -3.58
N ARG A 147 -5.79 16.47 -4.83
CA ARG A 147 -7.08 16.77 -5.51
C ARG A 147 -8.02 15.58 -5.65
N CYS A 148 -7.47 14.37 -5.68
CA CYS A 148 -8.23 13.12 -5.76
C CYS A 148 -8.86 12.71 -4.43
N LEU A 149 -8.53 13.36 -3.31
CA LEU A 149 -9.15 13.11 -2.01
C LEU A 149 -9.91 14.34 -1.53
N SER A 150 -11.00 14.10 -0.80
CA SER A 150 -11.69 15.13 -0.05
C SER A 150 -11.99 14.64 1.35
N ILE A 151 -11.86 15.53 2.33
CA ILE A 151 -12.24 15.24 3.72
C ILE A 151 -13.40 16.15 4.07
N SER A 152 -14.57 15.55 4.30
CA SER A 152 -15.78 16.27 4.67
C SER A 152 -16.24 15.87 6.06
N LYS A 153 -16.75 16.86 6.79
CA LYS A 153 -17.50 16.62 8.02
C LYS A 153 -18.87 16.04 7.68
N GLU A 154 -19.26 14.99 8.37
CA GLU A 154 -20.58 14.40 8.35
C GLU A 154 -21.13 14.28 9.76
N THR A 155 -22.44 14.47 9.91
CA THR A 155 -23.15 14.34 11.17
C THR A 155 -24.12 13.19 11.04
N GLY A 156 -23.84 12.09 11.73
CA GLY A 156 -24.77 10.98 11.91
C GLY A 156 -25.79 11.29 13.01
N SER A 157 -26.63 10.31 13.33
CA SER A 157 -27.66 10.43 14.38
C SER A 157 -27.06 10.66 15.77
N GLU A 158 -25.90 10.09 16.07
CA GLU A 158 -25.31 10.07 17.42
C GLU A 158 -23.89 10.65 17.47
N SER A 159 -23.26 10.93 16.32
CA SER A 159 -21.85 11.31 16.28
C SER A 159 -21.54 12.19 15.09
N THR A 160 -20.48 12.98 15.22
CA THR A 160 -19.91 13.72 14.11
C THR A 160 -18.55 13.14 13.76
N TYR A 161 -18.30 12.97 12.47
CA TYR A 161 -17.07 12.35 11.99
C TYR A 161 -16.57 13.05 10.73
N MET A 162 -15.29 12.85 10.45
CA MET A 162 -14.64 13.24 9.21
C MET A 162 -14.53 12.01 8.33
N ARG A 163 -15.00 12.14 7.09
CA ARG A 163 -14.94 11.08 6.09
C ARG A 163 -14.02 11.47 4.96
N VAL A 164 -13.06 10.59 4.67
CA VAL A 164 -12.20 10.70 3.50
C VAL A 164 -12.92 10.05 2.32
N ARG A 165 -12.99 10.73 1.17
CA ARG A 165 -13.52 10.21 -0.08
C ARG A 165 -12.51 10.35 -1.19
N PHE A 166 -12.46 9.36 -2.07
CA PHE A 166 -11.69 9.41 -3.30
C PHE A 166 -12.56 9.84 -4.48
N HIS A 167 -11.99 10.64 -5.37
CA HIS A 167 -12.62 11.22 -6.55
C HIS A 167 -11.85 10.79 -7.79
N LYS A 168 -12.26 9.68 -8.41
CA LYS A 168 -11.63 9.14 -9.62
C LYS A 168 -11.48 10.15 -10.74
N THR A 169 -12.45 11.03 -10.94
CA THR A 169 -12.40 12.08 -11.99
C THR A 169 -11.37 13.17 -11.71
N ARG A 170 -10.84 13.24 -10.49
CA ARG A 170 -9.80 14.19 -10.07
C ARG A 170 -8.45 13.50 -9.84
N PHE A 171 -8.37 12.20 -10.08
CA PHE A 171 -7.14 11.44 -10.02
C PHE A 171 -6.40 11.63 -11.35
N ASP A 172 -5.22 12.25 -11.28
CA ASP A 172 -4.46 12.63 -12.47
C ASP A 172 -3.05 12.06 -12.41
N PRO A 173 -2.71 10.96 -13.10
CA PRO A 173 -1.44 10.24 -12.96
C PRO A 173 -0.20 11.05 -13.33
N ARG A 174 -0.35 12.33 -13.73
CA ARG A 174 0.69 13.34 -13.93
C ARG A 174 1.58 13.53 -12.70
N GLY A 175 2.52 12.60 -12.52
CA GLY A 175 3.86 12.78 -11.98
C GLY A 175 4.85 12.31 -13.05
N ASN A 176 6.11 12.00 -12.71
CA ASN A 176 6.99 11.21 -13.59
C ASN A 176 6.48 9.75 -13.70
N GLY A 177 5.20 9.59 -14.06
CA GLY A 177 4.35 8.42 -13.84
C GLY A 177 4.97 7.15 -14.39
N GLU A 178 5.06 6.15 -13.52
CA GLU A 178 5.47 4.80 -13.92
C GLU A 178 4.42 4.14 -14.81
N LEU A 179 3.16 4.59 -14.72
CA LEU A 179 2.05 4.15 -15.57
C LEU A 179 1.38 5.38 -16.21
N ASN A 180 0.92 5.22 -17.44
CA ASN A 180 0.49 6.33 -18.28
C ASN A 180 -0.99 6.67 -18.10
N ASP A 181 -1.84 5.70 -17.74
CA ASP A 181 -3.29 5.88 -17.68
C ASP A 181 -3.85 5.76 -16.25
N VAL A 182 -4.92 6.52 -15.97
CA VAL A 182 -5.67 6.44 -14.69
C VAL A 182 -6.14 5.00 -14.42
N GLY A 183 -6.62 4.31 -15.45
CA GLY A 183 -7.12 2.94 -15.35
C GLY A 183 -6.06 1.96 -14.86
N ASP A 184 -4.79 2.22 -15.16
CA ASP A 184 -3.66 1.39 -14.73
C ASP A 184 -3.45 1.42 -13.23
N TYR A 185 -3.88 2.48 -12.54
CA TYR A 185 -3.77 2.57 -11.09
C TYR A 185 -4.97 1.97 -10.34
N LEU A 186 -6.06 1.67 -11.05
CA LEU A 186 -7.36 1.35 -10.44
C LEU A 186 -7.85 -0.07 -10.77
N TRP A 187 -7.07 -0.88 -11.51
CA TRP A 187 -7.54 -2.18 -12.00
C TRP A 187 -7.82 -3.21 -10.88
N SER A 188 -7.21 -3.05 -9.72
CA SER A 188 -7.28 -4.00 -8.60
C SER A 188 -8.13 -3.55 -7.42
N ILE A 189 -8.69 -2.33 -7.46
CA ILE A 189 -9.50 -1.79 -6.37
C ILE A 189 -10.98 -2.14 -6.56
N THR A 190 -11.66 -2.40 -5.46
CA THR A 190 -13.11 -2.59 -5.43
C THR A 190 -13.85 -1.26 -5.34
N GLU A 191 -15.13 -1.25 -5.68
CA GLU A 191 -16.01 -0.07 -5.51
C GLU A 191 -16.06 0.38 -4.03
N THR A 192 -16.04 -0.56 -3.09
CA THR A 192 -15.97 -0.27 -1.65
C THR A 192 -14.69 0.47 -1.30
N GLU A 193 -13.54 0.04 -1.83
CA GLU A 193 -12.24 0.67 -1.59
C GLU A 193 -12.12 2.04 -2.26
N GLU A 194 -12.74 2.21 -3.43
CA GLU A 194 -12.87 3.51 -4.09
C GLU A 194 -13.68 4.50 -3.22
N THR A 195 -14.73 4.01 -2.57
CA THR A 195 -15.62 4.86 -1.74
C THR A 195 -15.15 5.03 -0.30
N HIS A 196 -14.27 4.15 0.20
CA HIS A 196 -13.75 4.12 1.57
C HIS A 196 -12.21 3.99 1.56
N PRO A 197 -11.48 5.05 1.16
CA PRO A 197 -10.04 5.00 1.01
C PRO A 197 -9.30 4.67 2.32
N MET A 198 -9.85 5.03 3.48
CA MET A 198 -9.25 4.67 4.78
C MET A 198 -9.31 3.14 5.02
N CYS A 199 -10.44 2.49 4.73
CA CYS A 199 -10.58 1.03 4.80
C CYS A 199 -9.65 0.32 3.81
N TYR A 200 -9.46 0.90 2.62
CA TYR A 200 -8.47 0.43 1.66
C TYR A 200 -7.05 0.45 2.27
N LEU A 201 -6.64 1.51 2.97
CA LEU A 201 -5.31 1.57 3.61
C LEU A 201 -5.16 0.52 4.72
N ALA A 202 -6.23 0.21 5.45
CA ALA A 202 -6.24 -0.89 6.40
C ALA A 202 -6.04 -2.25 5.72
N THR A 203 -6.76 -2.48 4.63
CA THR A 203 -6.65 -3.73 3.86
C THR A 203 -5.28 -3.86 3.20
N LEU A 204 -4.71 -2.77 2.68
CA LEU A 204 -3.35 -2.72 2.16
C LEU A 204 -2.33 -3.13 3.23
N HIS A 205 -2.47 -2.62 4.46
CA HIS A 205 -1.57 -2.98 5.55
C HIS A 205 -1.69 -4.46 5.93
N ASP A 206 -2.90 -5.01 5.99
CA ASP A 206 -3.12 -6.43 6.31
C ASP A 206 -2.46 -7.37 5.27
N VAL A 207 -2.68 -7.11 3.98
CA VAL A 207 -2.03 -7.90 2.92
C VAL A 207 -0.51 -7.69 2.88
N PHE A 208 -0.03 -6.50 3.28
CA PHE A 208 1.39 -6.23 3.45
C PHE A 208 2.01 -7.10 4.56
N ILE A 209 1.36 -7.23 5.72
CA ILE A 209 1.86 -8.10 6.81
C ILE A 209 1.96 -9.55 6.35
N THR A 210 0.96 -10.04 5.62
CA THR A 210 1.01 -11.38 5.00
C THR A 210 2.20 -11.51 4.04
N PHE A 211 2.35 -10.58 3.10
CA PHE A 211 3.47 -10.54 2.16
C PHE A 211 4.84 -10.51 2.87
N TRP A 212 4.95 -9.73 3.95
CA TRP A 212 6.16 -9.62 4.75
C TRP A 212 6.52 -10.94 5.44
N ASN A 213 5.53 -11.64 6.00
CA ASN A 213 5.77 -12.94 6.62
C ASN A 213 6.24 -13.98 5.59
N ASP A 214 5.64 -13.97 4.39
CA ASP A 214 6.06 -14.80 3.27
C ASP A 214 7.50 -14.50 2.83
N LEU A 215 7.89 -13.22 2.79
CA LEU A 215 9.25 -12.79 2.49
C LEU A 215 10.26 -13.30 3.52
N ILE A 216 9.92 -13.22 4.80
CA ILE A 216 10.81 -13.73 5.87
C ILE A 216 10.94 -15.26 5.78
N ALA A 217 9.84 -15.97 5.52
CA ALA A 217 9.88 -17.42 5.31
C ALA A 217 10.78 -17.77 4.11
N TRP A 218 10.50 -17.18 2.95
CA TRP A 218 11.24 -17.38 1.70
C TRP A 218 12.73 -17.08 1.85
N SER A 219 13.08 -15.91 2.41
CA SER A 219 14.48 -15.51 2.60
C SER A 219 15.24 -16.37 3.61
N SER A 220 14.54 -17.07 4.50
CA SER A 220 15.14 -18.03 5.44
C SER A 220 15.24 -19.46 4.89
N GLY A 221 14.75 -19.70 3.66
CA GLY A 221 14.70 -21.02 3.04
C GLY A 221 13.75 -22.00 3.73
N ARG A 222 12.74 -21.48 4.45
CA ARG A 222 11.74 -22.24 5.19
C ARG A 222 10.42 -22.33 4.45
#